data_AF-X6LUA8-F1
#
_entry.id   AF-X6LUA8-F1
#
_cell.length_a   1.000
_cell.length_b   1.000
_cell.length_c   1.000
_cell.angle_alpha   90.00
_cell.angle_beta   90.00
_cell.angle_gamma   90.00
#
_symmetry.space_group_name_H-M   'P 1'
#
loop_
_entity.id
_entity.type
_entity.pdbx_description
1 polymer ?
#
loop_
_entity_poly.entity_id
_entity_poly.type
_entity_poly.pdbx_seq_one_letter_code
_entity_poly.pdbx_strand_id
1 'polypeptide(L)'
;YQRFKENLENPNARQCPSCQHTQIGDPHYPSMVCSQCAALYCFYHSTAHGNEETCEAYESRMVKEDKLSQKITKNAKNCPQCRYFIEKIGGCNHMKVSCSLVFLFVLFWFFYLSFNFLIRTQHNTHKKKKKCAKCNCSFCWLCMEEIEDIPIPSHFRNGMCAGKQFETHEQISMWVLVPLGFLGIIFSIPCLILAIPFAYKIFAFIHAYMYIFLKKKRGREKKRVSIFWLLEWLAYAFYGYRTDRTCCNRFACEVYLDVLLAGMDRLIKFNLKYVHDLYFNFLFIFYMPYQQFFSINFLIKNLQKPAFWSNKTTNECYSSKQRPFCCIH
;
A
#
# COMPACT_ATOMS: atom_id res chain seq x y z
N TYR A 1 2.08 19.62 -43.69
CA TYR A 1 1.13 20.16 -44.67
C TYR A 1 0.77 19.13 -45.74
N GLN A 2 1.73 18.62 -46.52
CA GLN A 2 1.48 17.62 -47.58
C GLN A 2 0.67 16.39 -47.13
N ARG A 3 1.00 15.78 -45.98
CA ARG A 3 0.23 14.66 -45.40
C ARG A 3 -1.26 14.96 -45.19
N PHE A 4 -1.60 16.17 -44.75
CA PHE A 4 -2.99 16.57 -44.56
C PHE A 4 -3.69 16.78 -45.90
N LYS A 5 -2.97 17.30 -46.91
CA LYS A 5 -3.48 17.48 -48.27
C LYS A 5 -3.79 16.12 -48.92
N GLU A 6 -2.90 15.14 -48.80
CA GLU A 6 -3.11 13.77 -49.30
C GLU A 6 -4.30 13.07 -48.65
N ASN A 7 -4.47 13.23 -47.33
CA ASN A 7 -5.63 12.69 -46.60
C ASN A 7 -6.94 13.42 -46.94
N LEU A 8 -6.87 14.67 -47.40
CA LEU A 8 -8.04 15.42 -47.84
C LEU A 8 -8.46 15.02 -49.26
N GLU A 9 -7.48 14.81 -50.14
CA GLU A 9 -7.70 14.42 -51.54
C GLU A 9 -8.19 12.96 -51.68
N ASN A 10 -7.77 12.09 -50.76
CA ASN A 10 -8.15 10.67 -50.77
C ASN A 10 -8.82 10.29 -49.44
N PRO A 11 -10.16 10.11 -49.38
CA PRO A 11 -10.87 9.76 -48.14
C PRO A 11 -10.44 8.39 -47.58
N ASN A 12 -9.87 7.55 -48.44
CA ASN A 12 -9.39 6.21 -48.13
C ASN A 12 -7.88 6.15 -47.86
N ALA A 13 -7.17 7.28 -47.91
CA ALA A 13 -5.77 7.32 -47.48
C ALA A 13 -5.68 7.12 -45.96
N ARG A 14 -4.83 6.20 -45.54
CA ARG A 14 -4.51 5.94 -44.14
C ARG A 14 -3.00 5.93 -43.96
N GLN A 15 -2.57 6.39 -42.80
CA GLN A 15 -1.18 6.46 -42.43
C GLN A 15 -0.82 5.28 -41.52
N CYS A 16 0.26 4.56 -41.86
CA CYS A 16 0.76 3.47 -41.04
C CYS A 16 1.21 4.00 -39.66
N PRO A 17 0.74 3.42 -38.54
CA PRO A 17 1.12 3.88 -37.20
C PRO A 17 2.58 3.59 -36.85
N SER A 18 3.22 2.64 -37.53
CA SER A 18 4.62 2.25 -37.27
C SER A 18 5.65 3.11 -38.02
N CYS A 19 5.49 3.27 -39.34
CA CYS A 19 6.47 3.99 -40.17
C CYS A 19 5.95 5.30 -40.79
N GLN A 20 4.69 5.67 -40.54
CA GLN A 20 4.06 6.88 -41.07
C GLN A 20 3.91 6.94 -42.60
N HIS A 21 4.07 5.82 -43.31
CA HIS A 21 3.76 5.72 -44.74
C HIS A 21 2.25 5.87 -44.99
N THR A 22 1.87 6.70 -45.96
CA THR A 22 0.48 6.86 -46.40
C THR A 22 0.21 5.90 -47.55
N GLN A 23 -0.88 5.14 -47.46
CA GLN A 23 -1.36 4.27 -48.52
C GLN A 23 -2.89 4.28 -48.58
N ILE A 24 -3.45 3.95 -49.74
CA ILE A 24 -4.89 3.88 -49.95
C ILE A 24 -5.39 2.50 -49.51
N GLY A 25 -6.39 2.44 -48.62
CA GLY A 25 -7.03 1.21 -48.17
C GLY A 25 -8.44 1.03 -48.72
N ASP A 26 -9.04 -0.15 -48.51
CA ASP A 26 -10.45 -0.43 -48.83
C ASP A 26 -11.30 -0.45 -47.55
N PRO A 27 -12.32 0.41 -47.42
CA PRO A 27 -13.26 0.40 -46.31
C PRO A 27 -14.00 -0.93 -46.08
N HIS A 28 -14.19 -1.75 -47.12
CA HIS A 28 -14.86 -3.06 -47.04
C HIS A 28 -13.94 -4.16 -46.49
N TYR A 29 -12.63 -3.98 -46.64
CA TYR A 29 -11.61 -4.91 -46.15
C TYR A 29 -10.65 -4.15 -45.22
N PRO A 30 -11.06 -3.90 -43.96
CA PRO A 30 -10.35 -2.98 -43.09
C PRO A 30 -8.96 -3.47 -42.66
N SER A 31 -8.59 -4.73 -42.88
CA SER A 31 -7.24 -5.22 -42.57
C SER A 31 -6.23 -4.72 -43.60
N MET A 32 -5.28 -3.91 -43.17
CA MET A 32 -4.26 -3.31 -44.03
C MET A 32 -2.86 -3.81 -43.67
N VAL A 33 -2.03 -4.02 -44.70
CA VAL A 33 -0.59 -4.30 -44.55
C VAL A 33 0.19 -3.11 -45.09
N CYS A 34 1.10 -2.54 -44.30
CA CYS A 34 1.93 -1.43 -44.77
C CYS A 34 2.90 -1.89 -45.87
N SER A 35 2.90 -1.23 -47.02
CA SER A 35 3.83 -1.55 -48.14
C SER A 35 5.31 -1.29 -47.81
N GLN A 36 5.61 -0.38 -46.87
CA GLN A 36 6.98 -0.04 -46.51
C GLN A 36 7.57 -0.90 -45.38
N CYS A 37 6.78 -1.21 -44.36
CA CYS A 37 7.29 -1.89 -43.15
C CYS A 37 6.57 -3.21 -42.83
N ALA A 38 5.61 -3.63 -43.66
CA ALA A 38 4.79 -4.83 -43.48
C ALA A 38 3.97 -4.89 -42.17
N ALA A 39 3.87 -3.79 -41.40
CA ALA A 39 3.02 -3.74 -40.21
C ALA A 39 1.53 -3.88 -40.58
N LEU A 40 0.80 -4.66 -39.78
CA LEU A 40 -0.63 -4.91 -39.92
C LEU A 40 -1.45 -3.95 -39.05
N TYR A 41 -2.55 -3.38 -39.58
CA TYR A 41 -3.42 -2.43 -38.87
C TYR A 41 -4.86 -2.37 -39.45
N CYS A 42 -5.89 -2.04 -38.64
CA CYS A 42 -7.27 -1.79 -39.11
C CYS A 42 -7.39 -0.38 -39.72
N PHE A 43 -8.13 -0.27 -40.83
CA PHE A 43 -8.42 0.96 -41.57
C PHE A 43 -9.12 2.03 -40.71
N TYR A 44 -9.95 1.59 -39.76
CA TYR A 44 -10.70 2.46 -38.83
C TYR A 44 -9.98 2.67 -37.51
N HIS A 45 -9.42 1.61 -36.93
CA HIS A 45 -8.92 1.60 -35.55
C HIS A 45 -7.39 1.58 -35.42
N SER A 46 -6.65 1.69 -36.53
CA SER A 46 -5.19 1.60 -36.53
C SER A 46 -4.73 0.31 -35.84
N THR A 47 -3.95 0.39 -34.75
CA THR A 47 -3.43 -0.77 -33.99
C THR A 47 -4.24 -1.11 -32.74
N ALA A 48 -5.49 -0.61 -32.61
CA ALA A 48 -6.25 -0.80 -31.37
C ALA A 48 -6.72 -2.25 -31.14
N HIS A 49 -6.80 -3.06 -32.20
CA HIS A 49 -7.07 -4.49 -32.12
C HIS A 49 -6.17 -5.26 -33.10
N GLY A 50 -6.01 -6.56 -32.83
CA GLY A 50 -5.26 -7.46 -33.69
C GLY A 50 -6.04 -7.83 -34.96
N ASN A 51 -5.36 -8.48 -35.90
CA ASN A 51 -5.95 -8.88 -37.19
C ASN A 51 -6.95 -10.04 -37.09
N GLU A 52 -6.91 -10.77 -35.97
CA GLU A 52 -7.84 -11.87 -35.69
C GLU A 52 -9.21 -11.36 -35.21
N GLU A 53 -9.29 -10.11 -34.73
CA GLU A 53 -10.53 -9.49 -34.23
C GLU A 53 -11.12 -8.57 -35.30
N THR A 54 -12.40 -8.77 -35.64
CA THR A 54 -13.11 -7.88 -36.56
C THR A 54 -13.36 -6.51 -35.91
N CYS A 55 -13.41 -5.45 -36.72
CA CYS A 55 -13.60 -4.10 -36.18
C CYS A 55 -15.00 -3.99 -35.45
N GLU A 56 -16.02 -4.78 -35.84
CA GLU A 56 -17.32 -4.91 -35.12
C GLU A 56 -17.21 -5.61 -33.75
N ALA A 57 -16.41 -6.69 -33.66
CA ALA A 57 -16.18 -7.39 -32.40
C ALA A 57 -15.45 -6.48 -31.40
N TYR A 58 -14.46 -5.72 -31.89
CA TYR A 58 -13.74 -4.72 -31.10
C TYR A 58 -14.68 -3.62 -30.58
N GLU A 59 -15.49 -2.99 -31.45
CA GLU A 59 -16.44 -1.96 -31.04
C GLU A 59 -17.47 -2.50 -30.03
N SER A 60 -17.96 -3.72 -30.23
CA SER A 60 -18.87 -4.39 -29.30
C SER A 60 -18.25 -4.63 -27.93
N ARG A 61 -16.97 -5.00 -27.89
CA ARG A 61 -16.20 -5.15 -26.65
C ARG A 61 -16.01 -3.80 -25.97
N MET A 62 -15.62 -2.76 -26.72
CA MET A 62 -15.43 -1.43 -26.17
C MET A 62 -16.72 -0.84 -25.60
N VAL A 63 -17.87 -1.00 -26.27
CA VAL A 63 -19.17 -0.55 -25.73
C VAL A 63 -19.54 -1.28 -24.44
N LYS A 64 -19.19 -2.56 -24.29
CA LYS A 64 -19.40 -3.32 -23.05
C LYS A 64 -18.48 -2.81 -21.93
N GLU A 65 -17.21 -2.57 -22.23
CA GLU A 65 -16.24 -2.00 -21.30
C GLU A 65 -16.62 -0.58 -20.89
N ASP A 66 -17.10 0.25 -21.81
CA ASP A 66 -17.59 1.60 -21.54
C ASP A 66 -18.87 1.58 -20.71
N LYS A 67 -19.82 0.67 -20.98
CA LYS A 67 -21.01 0.49 -20.13
C LYS A 67 -20.64 0.01 -18.73
N LEU A 68 -19.65 -0.87 -18.59
CA LEU A 68 -19.16 -1.33 -17.30
C LEU A 68 -18.45 -0.20 -16.55
N SER A 69 -17.61 0.56 -17.25
CA SER A 69 -16.93 1.75 -16.73
C SER A 69 -17.95 2.81 -16.33
N GLN A 70 -19.00 3.03 -17.12
CA GLN A 70 -20.09 3.95 -16.79
C GLN A 70 -20.87 3.51 -15.56
N LYS A 71 -21.10 2.20 -15.38
CA LYS A 71 -21.69 1.65 -14.15
C LYS A 71 -20.81 1.93 -12.93
N ILE A 72 -19.48 1.84 -13.08
CA ILE A 72 -18.51 2.19 -12.05
C ILE A 72 -18.54 3.72 -11.79
N THR A 73 -18.63 4.53 -12.84
CA THR A 73 -18.73 6.00 -12.70
C THR A 73 -20.10 6.51 -12.26
N LYS A 74 -21.12 5.65 -12.03
CA LYS A 74 -22.37 6.11 -11.38
C LYS A 74 -22.10 6.70 -10.00
N ASN A 75 -21.02 6.26 -9.35
CA ASN A 75 -20.53 6.81 -8.09
C ASN A 75 -19.43 7.87 -8.29
N ALA A 76 -19.23 8.37 -9.51
CA ALA A 76 -18.36 9.51 -9.75
C ALA A 76 -19.17 10.81 -9.65
N LYS A 77 -18.62 11.80 -8.97
CA LYS A 77 -19.18 13.15 -8.86
C LYS A 77 -18.17 14.15 -9.42
N ASN A 78 -18.68 15.25 -9.97
CA ASN A 78 -17.84 16.31 -10.49
C ASN A 78 -17.32 17.18 -9.36
N CYS A 79 -16.04 17.56 -9.44
CA CYS A 79 -15.46 18.55 -8.55
C CYS A 79 -16.23 19.89 -8.67
N PRO A 80 -16.63 20.53 -7.55
CA PRO A 80 -17.40 21.77 -7.59
C PRO A 80 -16.64 22.93 -8.25
N GLN A 81 -15.31 22.98 -8.11
CA GLN A 81 -14.51 24.08 -8.65
C GLN A 81 -14.11 23.88 -10.12
N CYS A 82 -13.62 22.69 -10.49
CA CYS A 82 -13.01 22.45 -11.82
C CYS A 82 -13.76 21.46 -12.71
N ARG A 83 -14.87 20.88 -12.22
CA ARG A 83 -15.71 19.88 -12.89
C ARG A 83 -14.99 18.60 -13.33
N TYR A 84 -13.81 18.33 -12.79
CA TYR A 84 -13.12 17.06 -13.03
C TYR A 84 -13.87 15.91 -12.35
N PHE A 85 -14.04 14.78 -13.05
CA PHE A 85 -14.71 13.59 -12.52
C PHE A 85 -13.85 12.95 -11.42
N ILE A 86 -14.46 12.71 -10.26
CA ILE A 86 -13.79 12.09 -9.11
C ILE A 86 -14.63 10.91 -8.64
N GLU A 87 -13.99 9.76 -8.46
CA GLU A 87 -14.59 8.55 -7.91
C GLU A 87 -14.29 8.40 -6.40
N LYS A 88 -15.28 7.96 -5.62
CA LYS A 88 -15.14 7.78 -4.18
C LYS A 88 -14.51 6.41 -3.84
N ILE A 89 -13.20 6.40 -3.60
CA ILE A 89 -12.46 5.16 -3.28
C ILE A 89 -12.46 4.85 -1.74
N GLY A 90 -13.61 4.84 -1.06
CA GLY A 90 -13.71 4.52 0.38
C GLY A 90 -14.87 5.16 1.16
N GLY A 91 -15.04 4.84 2.45
CA GLY A 91 -16.25 5.18 3.22
C GLY A 91 -16.31 6.57 3.88
N CYS A 92 -15.22 7.36 3.88
CA CYS A 92 -15.24 8.70 4.47
C CYS A 92 -15.83 9.72 3.48
N ASN A 93 -16.81 10.51 3.92
CA ASN A 93 -17.40 11.60 3.12
C ASN A 93 -16.53 12.88 3.10
N HIS A 94 -15.54 12.97 3.99
CA HIS A 94 -14.55 14.04 4.00
C HIS A 94 -13.39 13.68 3.07
N MET A 95 -13.22 14.43 1.98
CA MET A 95 -12.18 14.17 0.99
C MET A 95 -10.89 14.99 1.23
N LYS A 96 -10.31 14.90 2.45
CA LYS A 96 -8.87 15.00 2.84
C LYS A 96 -8.74 14.83 4.38
N VAL A 97 -7.56 14.82 5.03
CA VAL A 97 -6.64 13.67 5.25
C VAL A 97 -6.53 13.33 6.76
N SER A 98 -5.98 12.15 7.02
CA SER A 98 -5.34 11.66 8.27
C SER A 98 -6.25 11.37 9.46
N CYS A 99 -6.67 10.10 9.53
CA CYS A 99 -6.71 9.43 10.82
C CYS A 99 -5.47 8.52 10.90
N SER A 100 -4.40 9.04 11.50
CA SER A 100 -3.44 8.17 12.17
C SER A 100 -4.15 7.68 13.42
N LEU A 101 -4.93 6.61 13.27
CA LEU A 101 -5.41 5.84 14.42
C LEU A 101 -4.19 5.10 14.99
N VAL A 102 -3.39 5.86 15.73
CA VAL A 102 -2.55 5.33 16.80
C VAL A 102 -3.52 4.99 17.90
N PHE A 103 -4.20 3.85 17.84
CA PHE A 103 -4.93 3.33 18.98
C PHE A 103 -4.93 1.81 18.96
N LEU A 104 -4.32 1.28 20.02
CA LEU A 104 -4.05 -0.11 20.37
C LEU A 104 -3.28 -0.93 19.33
N PHE A 105 -2.02 -1.25 19.66
CA PHE A 105 -1.66 -2.65 19.91
C PHE A 105 -0.19 -2.80 20.36
N VAL A 106 0.11 -2.31 21.58
CA VAL A 106 1.35 -2.70 22.30
C VAL A 106 1.34 -4.21 22.63
N LEU A 107 0.20 -4.89 22.49
CA LEU A 107 0.07 -6.35 22.66
C LEU A 107 0.06 -7.17 21.34
N PHE A 108 0.02 -6.54 20.16
CA PHE A 108 0.10 -7.26 18.86
C PHE A 108 1.51 -7.29 18.29
N TRP A 109 2.43 -6.53 18.89
CA TRP A 109 3.77 -6.35 18.34
C TRP A 109 4.56 -7.68 18.26
N PHE A 110 4.28 -8.62 19.16
CA PHE A 110 4.88 -9.96 19.14
C PHE A 110 4.25 -10.92 18.11
N PHE A 111 2.97 -10.76 17.77
CA PHE A 111 2.31 -11.59 16.75
C PHE A 111 2.49 -11.04 15.32
N TYR A 112 2.66 -9.72 15.19
CA TYR A 112 2.68 -9.03 13.91
C TYR A 112 4.03 -9.15 13.16
N LEU A 113 5.14 -9.41 13.84
CA LEU A 113 6.47 -9.49 13.20
C LEU A 113 6.63 -10.71 12.27
N SER A 114 5.96 -11.83 12.56
CA SER A 114 6.01 -13.03 11.71
C SER A 114 5.06 -12.95 10.51
N PHE A 115 3.94 -12.22 10.63
CA PHE A 115 2.94 -12.10 9.55
C PHE A 115 3.17 -10.87 8.64
N ASN A 116 3.99 -9.90 9.04
CA ASN A 116 4.22 -8.67 8.26
C ASN A 116 5.40 -8.68 7.31
N PHE A 117 6.19 -9.75 7.27
CA PHE A 117 7.15 -9.88 6.19
C PHE A 117 6.46 -10.14 4.83
N LEU A 118 5.23 -10.69 4.82
CA LEU A 118 4.48 -10.92 3.57
C LEU A 118 3.44 -9.85 3.21
N ILE A 119 2.97 -9.01 4.14
CA ILE A 119 2.00 -7.93 3.83
C ILE A 119 2.69 -6.56 3.62
N ARG A 120 3.99 -6.43 3.93
CA ARG A 120 4.69 -5.14 3.95
C ARG A 120 5.62 -4.85 2.77
N THR A 121 5.31 -5.39 1.58
CA THR A 121 5.96 -4.96 0.32
C THR A 121 5.01 -4.42 -0.77
N GLN A 122 3.73 -4.13 -0.44
CA GLN A 122 2.77 -3.52 -1.40
C GLN A 122 1.83 -2.46 -0.78
N HIS A 123 2.26 -1.66 0.20
CA HIS A 123 1.40 -0.56 0.72
C HIS A 123 2.10 0.78 1.04
N ASN A 124 3.30 1.03 0.50
CA ASN A 124 4.05 2.27 0.72
C ASN A 124 4.19 3.20 -0.51
N THR A 125 3.31 3.09 -1.51
CA THR A 125 3.21 4.11 -2.55
C THR A 125 1.78 4.65 -2.61
N HIS A 126 1.62 5.91 -2.20
CA HIS A 126 0.40 6.73 -2.32
C HIS A 126 -0.82 6.35 -1.44
N LYS A 127 -0.74 6.62 -0.13
CA LYS A 127 -1.92 7.10 0.61
C LYS A 127 -2.23 8.53 0.15
N LYS A 128 -2.68 8.64 -1.11
CA LYS A 128 -2.91 9.89 -1.84
C LYS A 128 -3.97 10.69 -1.10
N LYS A 129 -3.57 11.90 -0.68
CA LYS A 129 -4.45 12.94 -0.18
C LYS A 129 -5.52 13.16 -1.26
N LYS A 130 -6.79 12.83 -1.00
CA LYS A 130 -7.85 12.88 -2.04
C LYS A 130 -8.36 14.31 -2.28
N LYS A 131 -7.45 15.25 -2.48
CA LYS A 131 -7.82 16.50 -3.15
C LYS A 131 -8.09 16.19 -4.60
N CYS A 132 -8.92 17.01 -5.24
CA CYS A 132 -9.05 16.93 -6.69
C CYS A 132 -7.66 17.09 -7.34
N ALA A 133 -7.31 16.18 -8.25
CA ALA A 133 -5.99 16.17 -8.90
C ALA A 133 -5.71 17.43 -9.75
N LYS A 134 -6.76 18.17 -10.14
CA LYS A 134 -6.68 19.35 -10.99
C LYS A 134 -6.63 20.68 -10.20
N CYS A 135 -7.62 20.93 -9.33
CA CYS A 135 -7.69 22.19 -8.52
C CYS A 135 -6.97 22.09 -7.17
N ASN A 136 -6.68 20.88 -6.67
CA ASN A 136 -6.21 20.66 -5.30
C ASN A 136 -7.18 21.20 -4.21
N CYS A 137 -8.47 21.25 -4.51
CA CYS A 137 -9.53 21.69 -3.61
C CYS A 137 -10.12 20.51 -2.82
N SER A 138 -10.56 20.82 -1.59
CA SER A 138 -11.16 19.88 -0.63
C SER A 138 -12.66 20.13 -0.55
N PHE A 139 -13.48 19.10 -0.62
CA PHE A 139 -14.94 19.25 -0.64
C PHE A 139 -15.65 18.07 0.04
N CYS A 140 -16.90 18.31 0.44
CA CYS A 140 -17.77 17.31 1.05
C CYS A 140 -18.43 16.45 -0.03
N TRP A 141 -18.32 15.12 0.07
CA TRP A 141 -18.90 14.22 -0.93
C TRP A 141 -20.43 14.21 -0.95
N LEU A 142 -21.08 14.59 0.15
CA LEU A 142 -22.54 14.58 0.26
C LEU A 142 -23.15 15.79 -0.46
N CYS A 143 -22.77 17.00 -0.05
CA CYS A 143 -23.35 18.24 -0.55
C CYS A 143 -22.57 18.92 -1.69
N MET A 144 -21.37 18.44 -2.04
CA MET A 144 -20.47 19.07 -3.04
C MET A 144 -20.00 20.48 -2.69
N GLU A 145 -20.09 20.88 -1.43
CA GLU A 145 -19.58 22.18 -0.97
C GLU A 145 -18.08 22.10 -0.67
N GLU A 146 -17.36 23.17 -0.96
CA GLU A 146 -15.95 23.33 -0.58
C GLU A 146 -15.83 23.37 0.95
N ILE A 147 -14.82 22.69 1.49
CA ILE A 147 -14.58 22.59 2.93
C ILE A 147 -13.14 22.93 3.27
N GLU A 148 -12.96 23.45 4.47
CA GLU A 148 -11.66 23.82 5.01
C GLU A 148 -10.72 22.62 5.18
N ASP A 149 -9.42 22.83 4.96
CA ASP A 149 -8.35 21.83 5.10
C ASP A 149 -7.95 21.57 6.59
N ILE A 150 -8.93 21.47 7.49
CA ILE A 150 -8.71 21.15 8.91
C ILE A 150 -9.08 19.68 9.23
N PRO A 151 -8.49 19.04 10.26
CA PRO A 151 -8.70 17.62 10.56
C PRO A 151 -10.17 17.22 10.71
N ILE A 152 -11.00 18.13 11.25
CA ILE A 152 -12.44 17.97 11.38
C ILE A 152 -13.10 19.29 10.97
N PRO A 153 -13.55 19.42 9.72
CA PRO A 153 -14.24 20.63 9.24
C PRO A 153 -15.49 20.91 10.06
N SER A 154 -15.74 22.19 10.36
CA SER A 154 -16.97 22.67 11.01
C SER A 154 -18.24 22.18 10.30
N HIS A 155 -18.16 21.99 8.97
CA HIS A 155 -19.20 21.41 8.13
C HIS A 155 -19.76 20.07 8.64
N PHE A 156 -18.92 19.18 9.19
CA PHE A 156 -19.35 17.88 9.74
C PHE A 156 -19.75 17.94 11.23
N ARG A 157 -19.49 19.07 11.90
CA ARG A 157 -19.88 19.28 13.30
C ARG A 157 -21.24 19.96 13.41
N ASN A 158 -21.44 21.03 12.65
CA ASN A 158 -22.60 21.93 12.79
C ASN A 158 -23.35 22.17 11.46
N GLY A 159 -22.85 21.68 10.32
CA GLY A 159 -23.47 21.90 9.01
C GLY A 159 -24.59 20.91 8.68
N MET A 160 -25.16 21.02 7.48
CA MET A 160 -26.21 20.08 7.00
C MET A 160 -25.73 18.62 6.90
N CYS A 161 -24.42 18.40 6.86
CA CYS A 161 -23.81 17.07 6.87
C CYS A 161 -23.31 16.63 8.26
N ALA A 162 -23.79 17.27 9.33
CA ALA A 162 -23.41 16.93 10.70
C ALA A 162 -23.68 15.45 11.03
N GLY A 163 -22.70 14.77 11.60
CA GLY A 163 -22.79 13.35 11.97
C GLY A 163 -22.72 12.36 10.80
N LYS A 164 -22.77 12.82 9.55
CA LYS A 164 -22.79 11.96 8.35
C LYS A 164 -21.42 11.64 7.78
N GLN A 165 -20.35 11.78 8.56
CA GLN A 165 -18.97 11.57 8.08
C GLN A 165 -18.71 10.14 7.58
N PHE A 166 -19.42 9.15 8.16
CA PHE A 166 -19.23 7.71 7.90
C PHE A 166 -20.48 6.96 7.43
N GLU A 167 -21.58 7.66 7.13
CA GLU A 167 -22.90 7.07 6.84
C GLU A 167 -22.92 6.16 5.60
N THR A 168 -21.94 6.31 4.71
CA THR A 168 -21.89 5.55 3.43
C THR A 168 -21.12 4.23 3.50
N HIS A 169 -20.59 3.85 4.66
CA HIS A 169 -20.05 2.50 4.76
C HIS A 169 -21.23 1.56 4.94
N GLU A 170 -21.43 0.63 4.00
CA GLU A 170 -22.24 -0.55 4.28
C GLU A 170 -21.78 -1.08 5.63
N GLN A 171 -22.66 -1.01 6.62
CA GLN A 171 -22.36 -1.56 7.93
C GLN A 171 -22.05 -3.02 7.68
N ILE A 172 -20.78 -3.41 7.86
CA ILE A 172 -20.40 -4.81 7.82
C ILE A 172 -21.31 -5.46 8.85
N SER A 173 -22.20 -6.32 8.35
CA SER A 173 -23.23 -6.93 9.16
C SER A 173 -22.60 -7.49 10.42
N MET A 174 -23.21 -7.21 11.58
CA MET A 174 -22.74 -7.72 12.86
C MET A 174 -22.56 -9.25 12.82
N TRP A 175 -23.38 -9.93 12.00
CA TRP A 175 -23.29 -11.36 11.73
C TRP A 175 -21.99 -11.83 11.05
N VAL A 176 -21.25 -10.94 10.38
CA VAL A 176 -19.93 -11.23 9.80
C VAL A 176 -18.82 -10.98 10.82
N LEU A 177 -18.96 -9.95 11.66
CA LEU A 177 -17.98 -9.61 12.70
C LEU A 177 -17.92 -10.67 13.82
N VAL A 178 -19.06 -11.22 14.22
CA VAL A 178 -19.11 -12.21 15.32
C VAL A 178 -18.29 -13.48 14.99
N PRO A 179 -18.48 -14.17 13.84
CA PRO A 179 -17.67 -15.32 13.48
C PRO A 179 -16.17 -15.00 13.34
N LEU A 180 -15.82 -13.83 12.78
CA LEU A 180 -14.42 -13.41 12.67
C LEU A 180 -13.78 -13.22 14.05
N GLY A 181 -14.52 -12.67 15.02
CA GLY A 181 -14.08 -12.57 16.41
C GLY A 181 -13.84 -13.94 17.03
N PHE A 182 -14.76 -14.89 16.85
CA PHE A 182 -14.60 -16.27 17.36
C PHE A 182 -13.40 -16.98 16.74
N LEU A 183 -13.21 -16.88 15.42
CA LEU A 183 -12.03 -17.44 14.76
C LEU A 183 -10.74 -16.83 15.33
N GLY A 184 -10.71 -15.51 15.55
CA GLY A 184 -9.59 -14.83 16.19
C GLY A 184 -9.23 -15.41 17.57
N ILE A 185 -10.22 -15.71 18.40
CA ILE A 185 -10.03 -16.31 19.74
C ILE A 185 -9.51 -17.76 19.62
N ILE A 186 -10.14 -18.57 18.74
CA ILE A 186 -9.78 -19.98 18.54
C ILE A 186 -8.33 -20.12 18.07
N PHE A 187 -7.84 -19.23 17.21
CA PHE A 187 -6.46 -19.29 16.72
C PHE A 187 -5.44 -18.63 17.65
N SER A 188 -5.82 -17.58 18.38
CA SER A 188 -4.90 -16.85 19.26
C SER A 188 -4.54 -17.61 20.55
N ILE A 189 -5.48 -18.35 21.13
CA ILE A 189 -5.24 -19.08 22.38
C ILE A 189 -4.17 -20.18 22.22
N PRO A 190 -4.25 -21.11 21.25
CA PRO A 190 -3.21 -22.13 21.04
C PRO A 190 -1.85 -21.52 20.73
N CYS A 191 -1.87 -20.44 19.95
CA CYS A 191 -0.70 -19.64 19.61
C CYS A 191 0.01 -19.06 20.87
N LEU A 192 -0.75 -18.53 21.84
CA LEU A 192 -0.20 -18.05 23.11
C LEU A 192 0.33 -19.21 23.98
N ILE A 193 -0.39 -20.33 24.05
CA ILE A 193 0.04 -21.51 24.81
C ILE A 193 1.38 -22.05 24.31
N LEU A 194 1.62 -22.04 23.00
CA LEU A 194 2.90 -22.44 22.40
C LEU A 194 4.01 -21.39 22.58
N ALA A 195 3.67 -20.10 22.57
CA ALA A 195 4.64 -19.02 22.66
C ALA A 195 5.26 -18.87 24.07
N ILE A 196 4.47 -19.06 25.13
CA ILE A 196 4.91 -18.91 26.54
C ILE A 196 6.11 -19.80 26.91
N PRO A 197 6.11 -21.13 26.68
CA PRO A 197 7.24 -21.98 27.05
C PRO A 197 8.48 -21.68 26.20
N PHE A 198 8.30 -21.26 24.94
CA PHE A 198 9.40 -20.84 24.08
C PHE A 198 10.06 -19.55 24.60
N ALA A 199 9.25 -18.56 24.98
CA ALA A 199 9.74 -17.34 25.60
C ALA A 199 10.51 -17.61 26.90
N TYR A 200 10.02 -18.53 27.74
CA TYR A 200 10.71 -18.93 28.97
C TYR A 200 12.08 -19.57 28.69
N LYS A 201 12.18 -20.45 27.68
CA LYS A 201 13.46 -21.06 27.27
C LYS A 201 14.45 -20.02 26.74
N ILE A 202 13.97 -19.08 25.91
CA ILE A 202 14.82 -17.97 25.41
C ILE A 202 15.31 -17.12 26.58
N PHE A 203 14.43 -16.77 27.52
CA PHE A 203 14.81 -15.95 28.67
C PHE A 203 15.87 -16.66 29.54
N ALA A 204 15.70 -17.95 29.81
CA ALA A 204 16.69 -18.76 30.53
C ALA A 204 18.04 -18.80 29.79
N PHE A 205 18.02 -18.92 28.46
CA PHE A 205 19.24 -18.92 27.65
C PHE A 205 19.96 -17.55 27.68
N ILE A 206 19.21 -16.46 27.55
CA ILE A 206 19.75 -15.10 27.66
C ILE A 206 20.36 -14.88 29.05
N HIS A 207 19.69 -15.32 30.11
CA HIS A 207 20.19 -15.19 31.48
C HIS A 207 21.48 -16.01 31.70
N ALA A 208 21.53 -17.24 31.21
CA ALA A 208 22.73 -18.08 31.27
C ALA A 208 23.89 -17.48 30.45
N TYR A 209 23.61 -16.98 29.26
CA TYR A 209 24.58 -16.29 28.42
C TYR A 209 25.15 -15.05 29.12
N MET A 210 24.26 -14.22 29.70
CA MET A 210 24.68 -13.03 30.44
C MET A 210 25.52 -13.38 31.67
N TYR A 211 25.15 -14.43 32.40
CA TYR A 211 25.94 -14.93 33.52
C TYR A 211 27.36 -15.35 33.09
N ILE A 212 27.49 -16.12 32.00
CA ILE A 212 28.79 -16.54 31.45
C ILE A 212 29.61 -15.34 30.99
N PHE A 213 28.98 -14.38 30.30
CA PHE A 213 29.64 -13.17 29.81
C PHE A 213 30.19 -12.32 30.96
N LEU A 214 29.40 -12.12 32.02
CA LEU A 214 29.81 -11.38 33.22
C LEU A 214 30.95 -12.11 33.96
N LYS A 215 30.91 -13.45 34.04
CA LYS A 215 32.00 -14.25 34.62
C LYS A 215 33.30 -14.10 33.83
N LYS A 216 33.25 -14.09 32.50
CA LYS A 216 34.42 -13.90 31.62
C LYS A 216 35.02 -12.49 31.74
N LYS A 217 34.20 -11.46 31.99
CA LYS A 217 34.67 -10.07 32.17
C LYS A 217 35.35 -9.86 33.53
N ARG A 218 34.92 -10.57 34.58
CA ARG A 218 35.51 -10.51 35.94
C ARG A 218 36.99 -10.95 35.99
N GLY A 219 37.49 -11.65 34.98
CA GLY A 219 38.90 -12.03 34.85
C GLY A 219 39.86 -10.94 34.36
N ARG A 220 39.36 -9.80 33.84
CA ARG A 220 40.21 -8.74 33.23
C ARG A 220 40.28 -7.42 34.00
N GLU A 221 39.39 -7.15 34.96
CA GLU A 221 39.45 -5.92 35.79
C GLU A 221 39.08 -6.23 37.24
N LYS A 222 40.09 -6.56 38.06
CA LYS A 222 39.86 -7.15 39.38
C LYS A 222 39.48 -6.15 40.50
N LYS A 223 39.18 -4.87 40.26
CA LYS A 223 39.01 -3.92 41.39
C LYS A 223 37.93 -2.81 41.36
N ARG A 224 37.09 -2.63 40.33
CA ARG A 224 36.05 -1.55 40.39
C ARG A 224 34.61 -1.92 40.04
N VAL A 225 34.33 -3.13 39.54
CA VAL A 225 33.00 -3.44 38.94
C VAL A 225 31.98 -4.00 39.95
N SER A 226 32.36 -4.34 41.19
CA SER A 226 31.46 -5.00 42.15
C SER A 226 30.35 -4.10 42.70
N ILE A 227 30.55 -2.78 42.78
CA ILE A 227 29.59 -1.84 43.36
C ILE A 227 28.53 -1.41 42.35
N PHE A 228 28.89 -1.30 41.06
CA PHE A 228 27.99 -0.78 40.03
C PHE A 228 26.77 -1.68 39.80
N TRP A 229 26.98 -3.00 39.79
CA TRP A 229 25.89 -3.97 39.59
C TRP A 229 24.98 -4.12 40.81
N LEU A 230 25.52 -3.93 42.02
CA LEU A 230 24.69 -3.93 43.23
C LEU A 230 23.77 -2.69 43.26
N LEU A 231 24.29 -1.53 42.82
CA LEU A 231 23.52 -0.29 42.75
C LEU A 231 22.47 -0.31 41.64
N GLU A 232 22.73 -0.95 40.50
CA GLU A 232 21.76 -1.08 39.40
C GLU A 232 20.63 -2.07 39.73
N TRP A 233 20.95 -3.17 40.42
CA TRP A 233 19.94 -4.12 40.91
C TRP A 233 19.10 -3.51 42.04
N LEU A 234 19.72 -2.75 42.95
CA LEU A 234 19.00 -1.97 43.96
C LEU A 234 18.15 -0.87 43.32
N ALA A 235 18.61 -0.21 42.26
CA ALA A 235 17.81 0.79 41.54
C ALA A 235 16.56 0.15 40.88
N TYR A 236 16.70 -1.04 40.28
CA TYR A 236 15.56 -1.78 39.72
C TYR A 236 14.59 -2.30 40.80
N ALA A 237 15.11 -2.77 41.95
CA ALA A 237 14.30 -3.20 43.08
C ALA A 237 13.56 -2.03 43.75
N PHE A 238 14.19 -0.84 43.84
CA PHE A 238 13.57 0.36 44.39
C PHE A 238 12.59 1.03 43.41
N TYR A 239 12.84 0.99 42.10
CA TYR A 239 11.90 1.50 41.09
C TYR A 239 10.63 0.64 40.97
N GLY A 240 10.70 -0.65 41.29
CA GLY A 240 9.54 -1.52 41.38
C GLY A 240 8.63 -1.28 42.59
N TYR A 241 9.05 -0.46 43.57
CA TYR A 241 8.35 -0.33 44.86
C TYR A 241 7.88 1.10 45.20
N ARG A 242 7.94 2.07 44.27
CA ARG A 242 7.45 3.43 44.57
C ARG A 242 6.64 4.02 43.42
N THR A 243 5.39 3.60 43.32
CA THR A 243 4.32 4.44 42.77
C THR A 243 3.66 5.18 43.92
N ASP A 244 4.26 6.30 44.35
CA ASP A 244 3.44 7.42 44.76
C ASP A 244 4.11 8.77 44.53
N ARG A 245 3.24 9.76 44.27
CA ARG A 245 3.52 10.99 43.54
C ARG A 245 4.39 11.99 44.30
N THR A 246 5.01 12.84 43.48
CA THR A 246 5.36 14.26 43.65
C THR A 246 6.84 14.61 43.82
N CYS A 247 7.30 15.40 42.84
CA CYS A 247 8.46 16.30 42.83
C CYS A 247 9.86 15.73 43.12
N CYS A 248 10.68 15.56 42.08
CA CYS A 248 11.95 16.31 41.95
C CYS A 248 12.67 16.10 40.60
N ASN A 249 13.19 17.21 40.06
CA ASN A 249 14.25 17.37 39.04
C ASN A 249 14.16 16.63 37.69
N ARG A 250 13.47 17.29 36.75
CA ARG A 250 13.45 17.01 35.30
C ARG A 250 14.86 16.95 34.66
N PHE A 251 15.83 17.68 35.21
CA PHE A 251 17.18 17.78 34.62
C PHE A 251 18.06 16.54 34.86
N ALA A 252 17.86 15.83 35.97
CA ALA A 252 18.64 14.62 36.26
C ALA A 252 18.16 13.41 35.43
N CYS A 253 16.85 13.35 35.11
CA CYS A 253 16.30 12.29 34.27
C CYS A 253 16.72 12.40 32.81
N GLU A 254 16.83 13.60 32.23
CA GLU A 254 17.21 13.74 30.81
C GLU A 254 18.67 13.33 30.57
N VAL A 255 19.60 13.75 31.45
CA VAL A 255 21.01 13.36 31.32
C VAL A 255 21.21 11.84 31.54
N TYR A 256 20.46 11.23 32.46
CA TYR A 256 20.54 9.78 32.69
C TYR A 256 19.92 8.98 31.55
N LEU A 257 18.82 9.48 30.95
CA LEU A 257 18.17 8.87 29.81
C LEU A 257 19.04 8.96 28.54
N ASP A 258 19.73 10.07 28.32
CA ASP A 258 20.64 10.23 27.19
C ASP A 258 21.87 9.33 27.31
N VAL A 259 22.41 9.16 28.53
CA VAL A 259 23.54 8.23 28.77
C VAL A 259 23.09 6.77 28.63
N LEU A 260 21.88 6.42 29.09
CA LEU A 260 21.28 5.10 28.88
C LEU A 260 20.99 4.83 27.40
N LEU A 261 20.41 5.79 26.67
CA LEU A 261 20.11 5.67 25.26
C LEU A 261 21.39 5.60 24.42
N ALA A 262 22.43 6.37 24.75
CA ALA A 262 23.73 6.30 24.09
C ALA A 262 24.46 4.98 24.39
N GLY A 263 24.34 4.46 25.62
CA GLY A 263 24.84 3.15 26.01
C GLY A 263 24.11 2.01 25.29
N MET A 264 22.79 2.10 25.21
CA MET A 264 21.94 1.16 24.49
C MET A 264 22.18 1.21 22.98
N ASP A 265 22.35 2.38 22.37
CA ASP A 265 22.61 2.50 20.93
C ASP A 265 23.95 1.86 20.53
N ARG A 266 24.98 1.95 21.38
CA ARG A 266 26.26 1.24 21.17
C ARG A 266 26.14 -0.27 21.40
N LEU A 267 25.39 -0.70 22.41
CA LEU A 267 25.11 -2.13 22.67
C LEU A 267 24.23 -2.74 21.56
N ILE A 268 23.26 -2.00 21.04
CA ILE A 268 22.37 -2.37 19.95
C ILE A 268 23.17 -2.46 18.65
N LYS A 269 24.03 -1.49 18.32
CA LYS A 269 24.90 -1.57 17.13
C LYS A 269 25.90 -2.73 17.18
N PHE A 270 26.43 -3.08 18.35
CA PHE A 270 27.38 -4.19 18.50
C PHE A 270 26.69 -5.56 18.50
N ASN A 271 25.49 -5.68 19.10
CA ASN A 271 24.71 -6.92 19.10
C ASN A 271 23.92 -7.15 17.82
N LEU A 272 23.46 -6.11 17.10
CA LEU A 272 22.65 -6.27 15.89
C LEU A 272 23.38 -7.08 14.82
N LYS A 273 24.70 -6.96 14.67
CA LYS A 273 25.46 -7.75 13.71
C LYS A 273 25.42 -9.26 14.02
N TYR A 274 25.59 -9.62 15.30
CA TYR A 274 25.58 -11.03 15.74
C TYR A 274 24.17 -11.62 15.88
N VAL A 275 23.21 -10.81 16.32
CA VAL A 275 21.80 -11.19 16.40
C VAL A 275 21.22 -11.35 15.00
N HIS A 276 21.62 -10.52 14.03
CA HIS A 276 21.19 -10.67 12.64
C HIS A 276 21.70 -12.00 12.05
N ASP A 277 22.96 -12.38 12.29
CA ASP A 277 23.51 -13.65 11.80
C ASP A 277 22.88 -14.88 12.49
N LEU A 278 22.57 -14.81 13.78
CA LEU A 278 21.82 -15.88 14.47
C LEU A 278 20.36 -15.95 14.01
N TYR A 279 19.72 -14.81 13.82
CA TYR A 279 18.32 -14.72 13.38
C TYR A 279 18.17 -15.17 11.92
N PHE A 280 19.15 -14.90 11.05
CA PHE A 280 19.18 -15.38 9.66
C PHE A 280 19.31 -16.90 9.59
N ASN A 281 20.22 -17.49 10.38
CA ASN A 281 20.37 -18.94 10.47
C ASN A 281 19.13 -19.62 11.11
N PHE A 282 18.49 -18.96 12.08
CA PHE A 282 17.27 -19.47 12.71
C PHE A 282 16.06 -19.40 11.75
N LEU A 283 15.89 -18.31 10.99
CA LEU A 283 14.87 -18.22 9.94
C LEU A 283 15.10 -19.27 8.85
N PHE A 284 16.35 -19.54 8.45
CA PHE A 284 16.68 -20.50 7.39
C PHE A 284 16.30 -21.95 7.76
N ILE A 285 16.47 -22.34 9.02
CA ILE A 285 16.12 -23.69 9.52
C ILE A 285 14.60 -23.89 9.60
N PHE A 286 13.83 -22.85 9.94
CA PHE A 286 12.38 -22.96 10.14
C PHE A 286 11.52 -22.58 8.93
N TYR A 287 12.05 -21.83 7.94
CA TYR A 287 11.32 -21.51 6.71
C TYR A 287 11.42 -22.60 5.62
N MET A 288 12.43 -23.47 5.66
CA MET A 288 12.63 -24.54 4.67
C MET A 288 11.47 -25.57 4.57
N PRO A 289 10.79 -26.00 5.66
CA PRO A 289 9.67 -26.94 5.54
C PRO A 289 8.40 -26.30 4.97
N TYR A 290 8.25 -24.97 5.06
CA TYR A 290 7.06 -24.27 4.60
C TYR A 290 7.04 -24.04 3.08
N GLN A 291 8.21 -24.00 2.42
CA GLN A 291 8.26 -23.86 0.96
C GLN A 291 7.77 -25.11 0.22
N GLN A 292 7.88 -26.31 0.79
CA GLN A 292 7.36 -27.53 0.13
C GLN A 292 5.83 -27.58 0.07
N PHE A 293 5.13 -26.94 1.02
CA PHE A 293 3.67 -26.85 1.04
C PHE A 293 3.12 -25.80 0.06
N PHE A 294 3.87 -24.73 -0.21
CA PHE A 294 3.46 -23.71 -1.18
C PHE A 294 3.62 -24.16 -2.64
N SER A 295 4.59 -25.05 -2.93
CA SER A 295 4.78 -25.64 -4.26
C SER A 295 3.58 -26.46 -4.74
N ILE A 296 2.85 -27.12 -3.84
CA ILE A 296 1.68 -27.95 -4.17
C ILE A 296 0.45 -27.07 -4.51
N ASN A 297 0.22 -26.00 -3.75
CA ASN A 297 -0.86 -25.05 -4.05
C ASN A 297 -0.59 -24.19 -5.30
N PHE A 298 0.68 -23.94 -5.62
CA PHE A 298 1.08 -23.27 -6.87
C PHE A 298 0.91 -24.19 -8.09
N LEU A 299 1.13 -25.51 -7.95
CA LEU A 299 0.87 -26.48 -9.02
C LEU A 299 -0.64 -26.62 -9.32
N ILE A 300 -1.49 -26.61 -8.29
CA ILE A 300 -2.95 -26.76 -8.44
C ILE A 300 -3.58 -25.52 -9.11
N LYS A 301 -3.03 -24.31 -8.88
CA LYS A 301 -3.53 -23.08 -9.52
C LYS A 301 -3.04 -22.85 -10.96
N ASN A 302 -1.93 -23.47 -11.37
CA ASN A 302 -1.36 -23.30 -12.71
C ASN A 302 -1.84 -24.31 -13.76
N LEU A 303 -2.69 -25.29 -13.38
CA LEU A 303 -3.33 -26.21 -14.33
C LEU A 303 -4.58 -25.63 -15.02
N GLN A 304 -4.99 -24.38 -14.71
CA GLN A 304 -6.24 -23.81 -15.24
C GLN A 304 -6.14 -22.56 -16.12
N LYS A 305 -4.97 -21.99 -16.42
CA LYS A 305 -4.88 -20.91 -17.44
C LYS A 305 -3.53 -20.90 -18.18
N PRO A 306 -3.52 -20.81 -19.53
CA PRO A 306 -2.31 -20.63 -20.30
C PRO A 306 -1.73 -19.21 -20.09
N ALA A 307 -0.43 -19.14 -19.84
CA ALA A 307 0.33 -17.91 -19.70
C ALA A 307 0.67 -17.34 -21.09
N PHE A 308 0.27 -16.09 -21.35
CA PHE A 308 0.83 -15.27 -22.42
C PHE A 308 1.61 -14.13 -21.77
N TRP A 309 2.93 -14.14 -21.98
CA TRP A 309 3.85 -13.10 -21.54
C TRP A 309 3.74 -11.88 -22.45
N SER A 310 3.63 -10.68 -21.89
CA SER A 310 4.04 -9.48 -22.62
C SER A 310 4.66 -8.48 -21.64
N ASN A 311 5.96 -8.27 -21.81
CA ASN A 311 6.72 -7.17 -21.23
C ASN A 311 6.12 -5.83 -21.72
N LYS A 312 5.82 -4.92 -20.80
CA LYS A 312 5.59 -3.51 -21.13
C LYS A 312 6.53 -2.62 -20.35
N THR A 313 7.45 -2.04 -21.09
CA THR A 313 8.18 -0.82 -20.79
C THR A 313 7.20 0.37 -20.78
N THR A 314 7.38 1.23 -19.78
CA THR A 314 6.71 2.52 -19.62
C THR A 314 7.24 3.55 -20.61
N ASN A 315 6.35 4.40 -21.15
CA ASN A 315 6.50 5.79 -21.64
C ASN A 315 5.18 6.16 -22.36
N GLU A 316 4.64 7.37 -22.47
CA GLU A 316 4.71 8.66 -21.80
C GLU A 316 3.49 9.47 -22.36
N CYS A 317 3.06 10.48 -21.61
CA CYS A 317 2.42 11.73 -22.06
C CYS A 317 1.00 11.77 -22.70
N TYR A 318 0.08 12.30 -21.89
CA TYR A 318 -1.11 13.06 -22.27
C TYR A 318 -0.80 14.29 -23.14
N SER A 319 -1.63 14.55 -24.16
CA SER A 319 -1.85 15.88 -24.72
C SER A 319 -3.34 16.06 -25.06
N SER A 320 -4.01 16.90 -24.26
CA SER A 320 -5.37 17.39 -24.46
C SER A 320 -5.48 18.26 -25.71
N LYS A 321 -6.47 17.99 -26.58
CA LYS A 321 -6.90 18.94 -27.63
C LYS A 321 -8.28 19.50 -27.32
N GLN A 322 -8.31 20.81 -27.13
CA GLN A 322 -9.47 21.68 -27.12
C GLN A 322 -10.16 21.65 -28.51
N ARG A 323 -11.50 21.70 -28.53
CA ARG A 323 -12.30 22.02 -29.72
C ARG A 323 -12.61 23.52 -29.72
N PRO A 324 -12.66 24.20 -30.87
CA PRO A 324 -13.46 25.40 -31.03
C PRO A 324 -14.80 25.08 -31.70
N PHE A 325 -15.86 25.65 -31.13
CA PHE A 325 -17.15 25.87 -31.76
C PHE A 325 -16.99 26.96 -32.84
N CYS A 326 -17.51 26.73 -34.04
CA CYS A 326 -17.88 27.80 -34.96
C CYS A 326 -19.41 27.85 -35.07
N CYS A 327 -19.97 28.98 -34.66
CA CYS A 327 -21.30 29.42 -35.03
C CYS A 327 -21.30 29.78 -36.52
N ILE A 328 -22.32 29.34 -37.25
CA ILE A 328 -22.64 29.84 -38.59
C ILE A 328 -23.89 30.71 -38.43
N HIS A 329 -23.79 31.91 -38.99
CA HIS A 329 -24.88 32.86 -39.17
C HIS A 329 -25.22 32.91 -40.66
#